data_AF-A0A3C1B4R6-F1
#
_entry.id   AF-A0A3C1B4R6-F1
#
_cell.length_a   1.000
_cell.length_b   1.000
_cell.length_c   1.000
_cell.angle_alpha   90.00
_cell.angle_beta   90.00
_cell.angle_gamma   90.00
#
_symmetry.space_group_name_H-M   'P 1'
#
loop_
_entity.id
_entity.type
_entity.pdbx_description
1 polymer ?
#
loop_
_entity_poly.entity_id
_entity_poly.type
_entity_poly.pdbx_seq_one_letter_code
_entity_poly.pdbx_strand_id
1 'polypeptide(L)'
;LGSRLQLWTGQRWAVSLVNDGGAQTIARMRSSAEEALKTKALAHPLVKAVFDSFPKAQIIEIRTPEDLAAEAETDALQPVEDEWDPFEE
;
A
#
# COMPACT_ATOMS: atom_id res chain seq x y z
N LEU A 1 -0.53 0.34 28.42
CA LEU A 1 -1.63 1.13 27.82
C LEU A 1 -2.23 2.11 28.83
N GLY A 2 -2.69 1.63 30.01
CA GLY A 2 -3.29 2.47 31.05
C GLY A 2 -2.42 3.66 31.51
N SER A 3 -1.10 3.48 31.68
CA SER A 3 -0.19 4.58 32.05
C SER A 3 -0.09 5.68 30.98
N ARG A 4 -0.02 5.31 29.70
CA ARG A 4 -0.03 6.25 28.56
C ARG A 4 -1.36 7.00 28.46
N LEU A 5 -2.49 6.31 28.67
CA LEU A 5 -3.81 6.94 28.69
C LEU A 5 -3.96 7.89 29.87
N GLN A 6 -3.42 7.54 31.05
CA GLN A 6 -3.41 8.42 32.21
C GLN A 6 -2.57 9.68 31.97
N LEU A 7 -1.39 9.56 31.36
CA LEU A 7 -0.57 10.71 30.98
C LEU A 7 -1.30 11.66 30.02
N TRP A 8 -2.06 11.11 29.08
CA TRP A 8 -2.78 11.89 28.07
C TRP A 8 -4.09 12.51 28.59
N THR A 9 -4.83 11.79 29.44
CA THR A 9 -6.19 12.19 29.89
C THR A 9 -6.26 12.70 31.33
N GLY A 10 -5.20 12.51 32.12
CA GLY A 10 -5.18 12.82 33.55
C GLY A 10 -5.98 11.86 34.45
N GLN A 11 -6.65 10.84 33.89
CA GLN A 11 -7.51 9.91 34.62
C GLN A 11 -6.90 8.50 34.71
N ARG A 12 -7.26 7.71 35.73
CA ARG A 12 -6.82 6.31 35.83
C ARG A 12 -7.72 5.39 35.00
N TRP A 13 -7.11 4.63 34.09
CA TRP A 13 -7.80 3.72 33.17
C TRP A 13 -7.50 2.25 33.49
N ALA A 14 -8.55 1.44 33.63
CA ALA A 14 -8.46 -0.02 33.57
C ALA A 14 -8.65 -0.47 32.11
N VAL A 15 -7.78 -1.37 31.62
CA VAL A 15 -7.81 -1.86 30.24
C VAL A 15 -7.91 -3.38 30.29
N SER A 16 -8.90 -3.95 29.59
CA SER A 16 -9.06 -5.39 29.39
C SER A 16 -8.96 -5.71 27.91
N LEU A 17 -8.45 -6.91 27.59
CA LEU A 17 -8.38 -7.42 26.22
C LEU A 17 -9.51 -8.42 26.01
N VAL A 18 -10.25 -8.25 24.93
CA VAL A 18 -11.25 -9.22 24.46
C VAL A 18 -10.85 -9.71 23.08
N ASN A 19 -11.05 -11.00 22.84
CA ASN A 19 -10.67 -11.64 21.57
C ASN A 19 -11.77 -11.54 20.49
N ASP A 20 -13.00 -11.22 20.89
CA ASP A 20 -14.16 -11.16 19.99
C ASP A 20 -14.99 -9.90 20.24
N GLY A 21 -15.74 -9.47 19.22
CA GLY A 21 -16.54 -8.26 19.19
C GLY A 21 -15.80 -6.99 18.73
N GLY A 22 -16.53 -5.87 18.72
CA GLY A 22 -16.00 -4.55 18.36
C GLY A 22 -16.03 -4.22 16.86
N ALA A 23 -15.67 -2.98 16.54
CA ALA A 23 -15.53 -2.50 15.17
C ALA A 23 -14.15 -2.87 14.57
N GLN A 24 -13.94 -2.53 13.30
CA GLN A 24 -12.68 -2.76 12.63
C GLN A 24 -11.49 -2.10 13.38
N THR A 25 -10.41 -2.85 13.59
CA THR A 25 -9.21 -2.32 14.25
C THR A 25 -8.52 -1.28 13.37
N ILE A 26 -7.76 -0.37 13.98
CA ILE A 26 -6.96 0.61 13.24
C ILE A 26 -5.95 -0.08 12.30
N ALA A 27 -5.36 -1.19 12.74
CA ALA A 27 -4.48 -2.00 11.90
C ALA A 27 -5.21 -2.53 10.65
N ARG A 28 -6.43 -3.06 10.82
CA ARG A 28 -7.24 -3.56 9.70
C ARG A 28 -7.72 -2.43 8.78
N MET A 29 -8.05 -1.24 9.31
CA MET A 29 -8.38 -0.09 8.47
C MET A 29 -7.21 0.31 7.58
N ARG A 30 -5.99 0.36 8.14
CA ARG A 30 -4.77 0.70 7.40
C ARG A 30 -4.45 -0.33 6.31
N SER A 31 -4.58 -1.62 6.63
CA SER A 31 -4.32 -2.68 5.65
C SER A 31 -5.50 -2.94 4.69
N SER A 32 -6.67 -2.34 4.92
CA SER A 32 -7.88 -2.62 4.12
C SER A 32 -7.71 -2.28 2.63
N ALA A 33 -6.99 -1.21 2.32
CA ALA A 33 -6.71 -0.81 0.95
C ALA A 33 -5.84 -1.84 0.22
N GLU A 34 -4.76 -2.29 0.86
CA GLU A 34 -3.88 -3.33 0.32
C GLU A 34 -4.62 -4.66 0.15
N GLU A 35 -5.41 -5.07 1.13
CA GLU A 35 -6.20 -6.30 1.06
C GLU A 35 -7.28 -6.23 -0.04
N ALA A 36 -7.87 -5.07 -0.26
CA ALA A 36 -8.81 -4.85 -1.37
C ALA A 36 -8.11 -4.98 -2.73
N LEU A 37 -6.90 -4.42 -2.88
CA LEU A 37 -6.08 -4.57 -4.09
C LEU A 37 -5.68 -6.03 -4.33
N LYS A 38 -5.23 -6.74 -3.29
CA LYS A 38 -4.91 -8.18 -3.36
C LYS A 38 -6.13 -9.00 -3.78
N THR A 39 -7.29 -8.72 -3.21
CA THR A 39 -8.54 -9.41 -3.55
C THR A 39 -8.90 -9.20 -5.01
N LYS A 40 -8.79 -7.96 -5.52
CA LYS A 40 -9.00 -7.65 -6.94
C LYS A 40 -7.99 -8.36 -7.85
N ALA A 41 -6.71 -8.36 -7.46
CA ALA A 41 -5.65 -9.05 -8.21
C ALA A 41 -5.92 -10.55 -8.31
N LEU A 42 -6.29 -11.21 -7.21
CA LEU A 42 -6.62 -12.64 -7.18
C LEU A 42 -7.86 -12.99 -8.00
N ALA A 43 -8.81 -12.06 -8.15
CA ALA A 43 -9.99 -12.25 -8.99
C ALA A 43 -9.66 -12.15 -10.50
N HIS A 44 -8.49 -11.63 -10.88
CA HIS A 44 -8.12 -11.46 -12.28
C HIS A 44 -7.82 -12.81 -12.95
N PRO A 45 -8.41 -13.13 -14.13
CA PRO A 45 -8.27 -14.43 -14.79
C PRO A 45 -6.81 -14.86 -15.03
N LEU A 46 -5.95 -13.92 -15.42
CA LEU A 46 -4.52 -14.20 -15.64
C LEU A 46 -3.78 -14.53 -14.34
N VAL A 47 -4.07 -13.80 -13.26
CA VAL A 47 -3.42 -14.03 -11.96
C VAL A 47 -3.81 -15.41 -11.43
N LYS A 48 -5.10 -15.76 -11.56
CA LYS A 48 -5.59 -17.09 -11.22
C LYS A 48 -4.87 -18.19 -12.00
N ALA A 49 -4.74 -18.05 -13.33
CA ALA A 49 -4.03 -19.00 -14.17
C ALA A 49 -2.54 -19.14 -13.79
N VAL A 50 -1.90 -18.05 -13.35
CA VAL A 50 -0.54 -18.07 -12.81
C VAL A 50 -0.47 -18.89 -11.53
N PHE A 51 -1.38 -18.68 -10.57
CA PHE A 51 -1.39 -19.48 -9.34
C PHE A 51 -1.72 -20.95 -9.58
N ASP A 52 -2.60 -21.26 -10.54
CA ASP A 52 -2.92 -22.63 -10.94
C ASP A 52 -1.68 -23.33 -11.55
N SER A 53 -0.88 -22.60 -12.32
CA SER A 53 0.35 -23.12 -12.94
C SER A 53 1.56 -23.13 -11.99
N PHE A 54 1.58 -22.20 -11.03
CA PHE A 54 2.67 -21.98 -10.09
C PHE A 54 2.13 -21.86 -8.65
N PRO A 55 1.82 -22.98 -7.97
CA PRO A 55 1.19 -22.95 -6.65
C PRO A 55 2.05 -22.33 -5.54
N LYS A 56 3.36 -22.16 -5.78
CA LYS A 56 4.31 -21.52 -4.86
C LYS A 56 4.53 -20.02 -5.17
N ALA A 57 3.86 -19.48 -6.19
CA ALA A 57 3.95 -18.06 -6.50
C ALA A 57 3.39 -17.22 -5.36
N GLN A 58 3.87 -15.98 -5.24
CA GLN A 58 3.42 -15.03 -4.23
C GLN A 58 3.33 -13.64 -4.86
N ILE A 59 2.33 -12.86 -4.45
CA ILE A 59 2.24 -11.45 -4.82
C ILE A 59 3.16 -10.67 -3.88
N ILE A 60 4.30 -10.21 -4.41
CA ILE A 60 5.28 -9.42 -3.66
C ILE A 60 4.86 -7.94 -3.62
N GLU A 61 4.37 -7.44 -4.75
CA GLU A 61 4.02 -6.03 -4.95
C GLU A 61 2.84 -5.94 -5.91
N ILE A 62 1.97 -4.95 -5.73
CA ILE A 62 0.89 -4.60 -6.65
C ILE A 62 1.10 -3.15 -7.05
N ARG A 63 1.38 -2.91 -8.33
CA ARG A 63 1.52 -1.55 -8.89
C ARG A 63 0.24 -1.14 -9.57
N THR A 64 -0.34 -0.04 -9.14
CA THR A 64 -1.50 0.56 -9.81
C THR A 64 -1.04 1.54 -10.89
N PRO A 65 -1.88 1.84 -11.91
CA PRO A 65 -1.57 2.88 -12.87
C PRO A 65 -1.27 4.24 -12.22
N GLU A 66 -1.94 4.55 -11.11
CA GLU A 66 -1.69 5.75 -10.32
C GLU A 66 -0.30 5.73 -9.67
N ASP A 67 0.13 4.59 -9.11
CA ASP A 67 1.48 4.46 -8.54
C ASP A 67 2.56 4.64 -9.62
N LEU A 68 2.34 4.06 -10.80
CA LEU A 68 3.26 4.20 -11.93
C LEU A 68 3.33 5.64 -12.45
N ALA A 69 2.20 6.36 -12.46
CA ALA A 69 2.17 7.76 -12.85
C ALA A 69 2.91 8.64 -11.83
N ALA A 70 2.73 8.38 -10.53
CA ALA A 70 3.44 9.10 -9.47
C ALA A 70 4.95 8.83 -9.52
N GLU A 71 5.36 7.57 -9.73
CA GLU A 71 6.77 7.20 -9.90
C GLU A 71 7.38 7.89 -11.13
N ALA A 72 6.67 7.89 -12.27
CA ALA A 72 7.10 8.56 -13.49
C ALA A 72 7.22 10.09 -13.33
N GLU A 73 6.34 10.73 -12.54
CA GLU A 73 6.45 12.15 -12.23
C GLU A 73 7.69 12.45 -11.37
N THR A 74 8.01 11.59 -10.42
CA THR A 74 9.22 11.75 -9.58
C THR A 74 10.53 11.49 -10.32
N ASP A 75 10.52 10.56 -11.27
CA ASP A 75 11.72 10.16 -12.03
C ASP A 75 11.88 10.97 -13.33
N ALA A 76 10.98 11.93 -13.58
CA ALA A 76 11.05 12.79 -14.74
C ALA A 76 12.34 13.63 -14.72
N LEU A 77 13.21 13.37 -15.70
CA LEU A 77 14.38 14.21 -15.95
C LEU A 77 13.93 15.63 -16.29
N GLN A 78 14.67 16.62 -15.79
CA GLN A 78 14.45 18.00 -16.20
C GLN A 78 14.59 18.12 -17.72
N PRO A 79 13.74 18.91 -18.39
CA PRO A 79 13.94 19.20 -19.80
C PRO A 79 15.34 19.78 -19.97
N VAL A 80 16.14 19.17 -20.85
CA VAL A 80 17.48 19.66 -21.17
C VAL A 80 17.27 20.96 -21.96
N GLU A 81 17.68 22.10 -21.40
CA GLU A 81 17.39 23.44 -21.95
C GLU A 81 18.14 23.76 -23.24
N ASP A 82 19.19 23.00 -23.57
CA ASP A 82 19.94 23.17 -24.80
C ASP A 82 19.90 21.86 -25.60
N GLU A 83 18.95 21.75 -26.54
CA GLU A 83 19.09 20.84 -27.68
C GLU A 83 20.35 21.26 -28.45
N TRP A 84 21.49 20.71 -28.05
CA TRP A 84 22.68 20.76 -28.88
C TRP A 84 22.36 19.99 -30.16
N ASP A 85 21.95 20.71 -31.20
CA ASP A 85 21.85 20.18 -32.56
C ASP A 85 23.26 20.15 -33.15
N PRO A 86 23.91 18.98 -33.27
CA PRO A 86 25.24 18.87 -33.85
C PRO A 86 25.29 19.20 -35.35
N PHE A 87 24.14 19.53 -35.96
CA PHE A 87 23.99 19.89 -37.36
C PHE A 87 23.64 21.36 -37.61
N GLU A 88 23.51 22.20 -36.57
CA GLU A 88 23.51 23.66 -36.75
C GLU A 88 24.96 24.17 -36.92
N GLU A 89 25.21 24.82 -38.07
CA GLU A 89 26.53 25.34 -38.55
C GLU A 89 26.98 26.65 -37.87
#